data_AF-A0A433BW93-F1
#
_entry.id   AF-A0A433BW93-F1
#
_cell.length_a   1.000
_cell.length_b   1.000
_cell.length_c   1.000
_cell.angle_alpha   90.00
_cell.angle_beta   90.00
_cell.angle_gamma   90.00
#
_symmetry.space_group_name_H-M   'P 1'
#
loop_
_entity.id
_entity.type
_entity.pdbx_description
1 polymer ?
#
loop_
_entity_poly.entity_id
_entity_poly.type
_entity_poly.pdbx_seq_one_letter_code
_entity_poly.pdbx_strand_id
1 'polypeptide(L)' 'MKNYLERMAELLEVDQVSVDDVLEDFECWDSLTVLSIIAYLDEAFKVTLSAEQVCQCRTVGELHTRYAGV' A
#
# COMPACT_ATOMS: atom_id res chain seq x y z
N MET A 1 -5.42 -7.27 8.85
CA MET A 1 -5.07 -5.86 9.12
C MET A 1 -3.71 -5.67 9.77
N LYS A 2 -3.36 -6.28 10.93
CA LYS A 2 -2.01 -6.11 11.52
C LYS A 2 -0.86 -6.39 10.54
N ASN A 3 -0.83 -7.59 9.95
CA ASN A 3 0.19 -7.96 8.96
C ASN A 3 0.25 -7.04 7.72
N TYR A 4 -0.85 -6.36 7.37
CA TYR A 4 -0.89 -5.44 6.23
C TYR A 4 -0.20 -4.12 6.58
N LEU A 5 -0.58 -3.52 7.71
CA LEU A 5 0.03 -2.27 8.18
C LEU A 5 1.51 -2.47 8.51
N GLU A 6 1.90 -3.59 9.11
CA GLU A 6 3.31 -3.92 9.37
C GLU A 6 4.11 -4.01 8.07
N ARG A 7 3.61 -4.73 7.06
CA ARG A 7 4.27 -4.78 5.75
C ARG A 7 4.29 -3.43 5.05
N MET A 8 3.24 -2.64 5.20
CA MET A 8 3.19 -1.31 4.60
C MET A 8 4.19 -0.36 5.24
N ALA A 9 4.36 -0.42 6.56
CA ALA A 9 5.38 0.33 7.29
C ALA A 9 6.79 -0.04 6.82
N GLU A 10 7.07 -1.34 6.65
CA GLU A 10 8.35 -1.82 6.11
C GLU A 10 8.59 -1.32 4.67
N LEU A 11 7.58 -1.38 3.79
CA LEU A 11 7.69 -0.93 2.40
C LEU A 11 7.84 0.58 2.26
N LEU A 12 7.22 1.34 3.17
CA LEU A 12 7.27 2.81 3.21
C LEU A 12 8.45 3.33 4.05
N GLU A 13 9.29 2.44 4.58
CA GLU A 13 10.45 2.76 5.42
C GLU A 13 10.12 3.62 6.65
N VAL A 14 8.99 3.34 7.31
CA VAL A 14 8.52 4.04 8.51
C VAL A 14 8.28 3.08 9.67
N ASP A 15 8.27 3.60 10.90
CA ASP A 15 8.03 2.79 12.11
C ASP A 15 6.61 2.20 12.17
N GLN A 16 5.61 2.99 11.77
CA GLN A 16 4.22 2.56 11.73
C GLN A 16 3.46 3.30 10.63
N VAL A 17 2.38 2.68 10.16
CA VAL A 17 1.38 3.32 9.31
C VAL A 17 -0.02 3.10 9.88
N SER A 18 -0.86 4.10 9.71
CA SER A 18 -2.28 4.07 9.98
C SER A 18 -3.07 3.97 8.68
N VAL A 19 -4.32 3.51 8.78
CA VAL A 19 -5.23 3.43 7.63
C VAL A 19 -5.60 4.80 7.06
N ASP A 20 -5.52 5.85 7.88
CA ASP A 20 -5.83 7.23 7.49
C ASP A 20 -4.62 7.97 6.90
N ASP A 21 -3.42 7.37 6.94
CA ASP A 21 -2.22 8.01 6.42
C ASP A 21 -2.26 8.09 4.89
N VAL A 22 -1.86 9.26 4.38
CA VAL A 22 -1.84 9.57 2.96
C VAL A 22 -0.58 8.99 2.32
N LEU A 23 -0.75 8.19 1.27
CA LEU A 23 0.38 7.50 0.62
C LEU A 23 1.37 8.49 -0.01
N GLU A 24 0.85 9.56 -0.63
CA GLU A 24 1.66 10.61 -1.26
C GLU A 24 2.45 11.48 -0.27
N ASP A 25 2.13 11.45 1.03
CA ASP A 25 2.83 12.25 2.05
C ASP A 25 4.11 11.56 2.54
N PHE A 26 4.30 10.27 2.23
CA PHE A 26 5.52 9.54 2.60
C PHE A 26 6.69 9.91 1.69
N GLU A 27 7.85 10.20 2.26
CA GLU A 27 9.05 10.54 1.47
C GLU A 27 9.49 9.40 0.53
N CYS A 28 9.30 8.15 0.94
CA CYS A 28 9.58 6.97 0.12
C CYS A 28 8.49 6.67 -0.91
N TRP A 29 7.46 7.52 -1.08
CA TRP A 29 6.44 7.34 -2.10
C TRP A 29 6.98 7.66 -3.50
N ASP A 30 7.55 6.65 -4.13
CA ASP A 30 8.05 6.70 -5.51
C ASP A 30 7.58 5.50 -6.34
N SER A 31 7.95 5.49 -7.63
CA SER A 31 7.62 4.40 -8.55
C SER A 31 8.10 3.02 -8.08
N LEU A 32 9.24 2.93 -7.39
CA LEU A 32 9.79 1.67 -6.89
C LEU A 32 8.98 1.14 -5.71
N THR A 33 8.62 2.02 -4.78
CA THR A 33 7.75 1.69 -3.64
C THR A 33 6.37 1.27 -4.13
N VAL A 34 5.79 1.99 -5.09
CA VAL A 34 4.52 1.61 -5.73
C VAL A 34 4.61 0.22 -6.36
N LEU A 35 5.66 -0.08 -7.12
CA LEU A 35 5.85 -1.41 -7.71
C LEU A 35 6.00 -2.51 -6.64
N SER A 36 6.69 -2.21 -5.54
CA SER A 36 6.87 -3.14 -4.42
C SER A 36 5.53 -3.44 -3.72
N ILE A 37 4.69 -2.42 -3.54
CA ILE A 37 3.33 -2.56 -3.02
C ILE A 37 2.47 -3.41 -3.96
N ILE A 38 2.53 -3.18 -5.28
CA ILE A 38 1.81 -3.99 -6.27
C ILE A 38 2.20 -5.47 -6.15
N ALA A 39 3.51 -5.76 -6.11
CA ALA A 39 4.01 -7.13 -6.00
C ALA A 39 3.53 -7.78 -4.69
N TYR A 40 3.56 -7.04 -3.58
CA TYR A 40 3.05 -7.52 -2.30
C TYR A 40 1.55 -7.84 -2.36
N LEU A 41 0.74 -6.98 -2.97
CA LEU A 41 -0.71 -7.18 -3.06
C LEU A 41 -1.06 -8.36 -3.98
N ASP A 42 -0.33 -8.52 -5.08
CA ASP A 42 -0.47 -9.69 -5.96
C ASP A 42 -0.11 -10.99 -5.25
N GLU A 43 0.95 -10.99 -4.43
CA GLU A 43 1.32 -12.16 -3.65
C GLU A 43 0.31 -12.47 -2.54
N ALA A 44 -0.04 -11.47 -1.72
CA ALA A 44 -0.83 -11.62 -0.50
C ALA A 44 -2.33 -11.75 -0.74
N PHE A 45 -2.88 -10.97 -1.68
CA PHE A 45 -4.32 -10.90 -1.95
C PHE A 45 -4.70 -11.43 -3.33
N LYS A 46 -3.73 -11.87 -4.15
CA LYS A 46 -3.95 -12.36 -5.53
C LYS A 46 -4.65 -11.31 -6.40
N VAL A 47 -4.32 -10.04 -6.16
CA VAL A 47 -4.82 -8.91 -6.95
C VAL A 47 -3.70 -8.31 -7.80
N THR A 48 -3.94 -8.26 -9.11
CA THR A 48 -3.02 -7.62 -10.05
C THR A 48 -3.45 -6.17 -10.25
N LEU A 49 -2.69 -5.25 -9.68
CA LEU A 49 -2.93 -3.80 -9.76
C LEU A 49 -1.92 -3.12 -10.68
N SER A 50 -2.33 -2.06 -11.37
CA SER A 50 -1.43 -1.16 -12.06
C SER A 50 -0.94 -0.05 -11.12
N ALA A 51 0.20 0.58 -11.46
CA ALA A 51 0.70 1.75 -10.74
C ALA A 51 -0.34 2.88 -10.68
N GLU A 52 -1.10 3.08 -11.76
CA GLU A 52 -2.18 4.06 -11.78
C GLU A 52 -3.29 3.74 -10.76
N GLN A 53 -3.69 2.48 -10.62
CA GLN A 53 -4.70 2.06 -9.65
C GLN A 53 -4.24 2.27 -8.20
N VAL A 54 -2.96 2.04 -7.94
CA VAL A 54 -2.34 2.30 -6.63
C VAL A 54 -2.28 3.80 -6.35
N CYS A 55 -1.84 4.61 -7.31
CA CYS A 55 -1.82 6.07 -7.18
C CYS A 55 -3.22 6.71 -7.11
N GLN A 56 -4.26 6.03 -7.56
CA GLN A 56 -5.65 6.47 -7.38
C GLN A 56 -6.15 6.28 -5.94
N CYS A 57 -5.47 5.45 -5.13
CA CYS A 57 -5.79 5.29 -3.72
C CYS A 57 -5.06 6.38 -2.93
N ARG A 58 -5.81 7.15 -2.14
CA ARG A 58 -5.24 8.27 -1.39
C ARG A 58 -4.57 7.80 -0.09
N THR A 59 -5.15 6.80 0.55
CA THR A 59 -4.72 6.35 1.88
C THR A 59 -4.36 4.88 1.90
N VAL A 60 -3.54 4.48 2.88
CA VAL A 60 -3.17 3.09 3.13
C VAL A 60 -4.42 2.22 3.32
N GLY A 61 -5.43 2.72 4.05
CA GLY A 61 -6.70 2.03 4.27
C GLY A 61 -7.51 1.83 2.99
N GLU A 62 -7.57 2.85 2.13
CA GLU A 62 -8.32 2.77 0.87
C GLU A 62 -7.80 1.64 -0.03
N LEU A 63 -6.48 1.48 -0.09
CA LEU A 63 -5.81 0.45 -0.89
C LEU A 63 -6.21 -0.96 -0.42
N HIS A 64 -6.27 -1.17 0.90
CA HIS A 64 -6.77 -2.40 1.50
C HIS A 64 -8.28 -2.59 1.26
N THR A 65 -9.12 -1.59 1.56
CA THR A 65 -10.58 -1.71 1.40
C THR A 65 -10.99 -1.97 -0.06
N ARG A 66 -10.31 -1.35 -1.02
CA ARG A 66 -10.66 -1.42 -2.43
C ARG A 66 -10.24 -2.73 -3.09
N TYR A 67 -9.12 -3.31 -2.67
CA TYR A 67 -8.50 -4.45 -3.37
C TYR A 67 -8.23 -5.66 -2.49
N ALA A 68 -8.01 -5.51 -1.18
CA ALA A 68 -7.77 -6.63 -0.27
C ALA A 68 -9.06 -7.29 0.25
N GLY A 69 -10.24 -6.69 0.00
CA GLY A 69 -11.54 -7.36 0.16
C GLY A 69 -11.85 -7.85 1.58
N VAL A 70 -11.72 -6.97 2.59
CA VAL A 70 -12.29 -7.17 3.94
C VAL A 70 -12.95 -5.90 4.44
#